data_AF-A0A3B0R7Q6-F1
#
_entry.id   AF-A0A3B0R7Q6-F1
#
_cell.length_a   1.000
_cell.length_b   1.000
_cell.length_c   1.000
_cell.angle_alpha   90.00
_cell.angle_beta   90.00
_cell.angle_gamma   90.00
#
_symmetry.space_group_name_H-M   'P 1'
#
loop_
_entity.id
_entity.type
_entity.pdbx_description
1 polymer ?
#
loop_
_entity_poly.entity_id
_entity_poly.type
_entity_poly.pdbx_seq_one_letter_code
_entity_poly.pdbx_strand_id
1 'polypeptide(L)'
;MSDNQNIITLPNILTVSRVGLGLVMFWMLSNNPTSWAWILVLLAVLGELTDLADGFLARKFNMSSQLGAALDPLCDSLYRLTVFLGFAAAGWIPLWMVLPFAFRDIIVSYARIAAASRGVSVGARWSGKAKAVVQGVAQIAVLVLFAFGLLGSWASWLVGAAIIMTLISLVDYVNGFATST
;
A
#
# COMPACT_ATOMS: atom_id res chain seq x y z
N MET A 1 -34.42 14.32 0.13
CA MET A 1 -33.28 15.03 -0.47
C MET A 1 -32.35 13.95 -1.01
N SER A 2 -32.35 13.74 -2.33
CA SER A 2 -31.47 12.74 -2.96
C SER A 2 -30.06 13.30 -2.97
N ASP A 3 -29.24 12.91 -1.98
CA ASP A 3 -27.81 13.19 -2.01
C ASP A 3 -27.24 12.55 -3.26
N ASN A 4 -26.86 13.41 -4.20
CA ASN A 4 -26.22 13.03 -5.44
C ASN A 4 -24.80 12.56 -5.07
N GLN A 5 -24.69 11.32 -4.58
CA GLN A 5 -23.44 10.65 -4.29
C GLN A 5 -22.72 10.44 -5.61
N ASN A 6 -21.95 11.43 -6.04
CA ASN A 6 -21.03 11.27 -7.15
C ASN A 6 -20.01 10.19 -6.77
N ILE A 7 -20.27 8.96 -7.21
CA ILE A 7 -19.40 7.79 -7.04
C ILE A 7 -18.05 8.06 -7.74
N ILE A 8 -18.06 8.89 -8.78
CA ILE A 8 -16.91 9.26 -9.60
C ILE A 8 -16.39 10.62 -9.11
N THR A 9 -15.52 10.60 -8.11
CA THR A 9 -14.69 11.76 -7.74
C THR A 9 -13.27 11.53 -8.26
N LEU A 10 -12.54 12.61 -8.55
CA LEU A 10 -11.16 12.52 -9.04
C LEU A 10 -10.28 11.61 -8.16
N PRO A 11 -10.28 11.74 -6.81
CA PRO A 11 -9.51 10.84 -5.95
C PRO A 11 -9.90 9.38 -6.11
N ASN A 12 -11.19 9.06 -6.24
CA ASN A 12 -11.66 7.68 -6.36
C ASN A 12 -11.20 7.00 -7.67
N ILE A 13 -11.15 7.76 -8.77
CA ILE A 13 -10.59 7.24 -10.03
C ILE A 13 -9.10 6.91 -9.88
N LEU A 14 -8.33 7.78 -9.21
CA LEU A 14 -6.91 7.56 -8.96
C LEU A 14 -6.66 6.37 -8.01
N THR A 15 -7.51 6.20 -7.01
CA THR A 15 -7.47 5.05 -6.10
C THR A 15 -7.74 3.72 -6.84
N VAL A 16 -8.75 3.68 -7.72
CA VAL A 16 -9.06 2.49 -8.54
C VAL A 16 -8.00 2.24 -9.60
N SER A 17 -7.45 3.30 -10.21
CA SER A 17 -6.39 3.16 -11.21
C SER A 17 -5.11 2.56 -10.63
N ARG A 18 -4.79 2.84 -9.35
CA ARG A 18 -3.67 2.21 -8.63
C ARG A 18 -3.84 0.70 -8.47
N VAL A 19 -5.05 0.22 -8.20
CA VAL A 19 -5.31 -1.22 -8.17
C VAL A 19 -5.06 -1.84 -9.55
N GLY A 20 -5.54 -1.20 -10.62
CA GLY A 20 -5.25 -1.60 -11.99
C GLY A 20 -3.76 -1.62 -12.31
N LEU A 21 -3.02 -0.58 -11.89
CA LEU A 21 -1.57 -0.47 -12.04
C LEU A 21 -0.84 -1.61 -11.32
N GLY A 22 -1.26 -1.94 -10.09
CA GLY A 22 -0.71 -3.08 -9.34
C GLY A 22 -0.91 -4.42 -10.06
N LEU A 23 -2.08 -4.64 -10.65
CA LEU A 23 -2.35 -5.85 -11.46
C LEU A 23 -1.51 -5.90 -12.74
N VAL A 24 -1.34 -4.77 -13.43
CA VAL A 24 -0.46 -4.67 -14.61
C VAL A 24 0.98 -4.99 -14.21
N MET A 25 1.48 -4.40 -13.12
CA MET A 25 2.81 -4.69 -12.61
C MET A 25 2.97 -6.16 -12.21
N PHE A 26 1.98 -6.75 -11.54
CA PHE A 26 1.98 -8.18 -11.21
C PHE A 26 2.10 -9.04 -12.47
N TRP A 27 1.34 -8.73 -13.52
CA TRP A 27 1.40 -9.43 -14.80
C TRP A 27 2.78 -9.29 -15.44
N MET A 28 3.36 -8.08 -15.49
CA MET A 28 4.69 -7.82 -16.04
C MET A 28 5.80 -8.53 -15.26
N LEU A 29 5.70 -8.55 -13.93
CA LEU A 29 6.63 -9.27 -13.05
C LEU A 29 6.57 -10.78 -13.25
N SER A 30 5.37 -11.31 -13.52
CA SER A 30 5.15 -12.74 -13.76
C SER A 30 5.50 -13.17 -15.19
N ASN A 31 5.52 -12.24 -16.15
CA ASN A 31 5.71 -12.51 -17.58
C ASN A 31 6.96 -11.80 -18.12
N ASN A 32 8.13 -12.36 -17.81
CA ASN A 32 9.45 -11.89 -18.25
C ASN A 32 9.77 -10.46 -17.75
N PRO A 33 10.11 -10.30 -16.46
CA PRO A 33 10.34 -8.99 -15.86
C PRO A 33 11.50 -8.22 -16.50
N THR A 34 12.49 -8.91 -17.07
CA THR A 34 13.68 -8.30 -17.67
C THR A 34 13.34 -7.36 -18.83
N SER A 35 12.37 -7.75 -19.67
CA SER A 35 11.91 -6.91 -20.79
C SER A 35 11.28 -5.59 -20.35
N TRP A 36 10.87 -5.51 -19.09
CA TRP A 36 10.07 -4.41 -18.55
C TRP A 36 10.74 -3.69 -17.38
N ALA A 37 12.01 -3.97 -17.08
CA ALA A 37 12.65 -3.57 -15.82
C ALA A 37 12.51 -2.06 -15.51
N TRP A 38 12.87 -1.20 -16.47
CA TRP A 38 12.75 0.25 -16.31
C TRP A 38 11.31 0.76 -16.33
N ILE A 39 10.42 0.07 -17.03
CA ILE A 39 8.99 0.41 -17.06
C ILE A 39 8.36 0.08 -15.70
N LEU A 40 8.73 -1.04 -15.07
CA LEU A 40 8.30 -1.39 -13.73
C LEU A 40 8.76 -0.34 -12.69
N VAL A 41 10.01 0.13 -12.79
CA VAL A 41 10.52 1.24 -11.94
C VAL A 41 9.68 2.49 -12.12
N LEU A 42 9.42 2.89 -13.38
CA LEU A 42 8.62 4.07 -13.69
C LEU A 42 7.20 3.95 -13.12
N LEU A 43 6.54 2.81 -13.33
CA LEU A 43 5.18 2.56 -12.82
C LEU A 43 5.13 2.58 -11.29
N ALA A 44 6.13 2.00 -10.62
CA ALA A 44 6.22 2.03 -9.16
C ALA A 44 6.35 3.46 -8.62
N VAL A 45 7.23 4.27 -9.23
CA VAL A 45 7.43 5.68 -8.86
C VAL A 45 6.15 6.47 -9.09
N LEU A 46 5.49 6.30 -10.23
CA LEU A 46 4.22 6.96 -10.53
C LEU A 46 3.13 6.55 -9.52
N GLY A 47 3.01 5.27 -9.19
CA GLY A 47 2.03 4.78 -8.21
C GLY A 47 2.19 5.41 -6.83
N GLU A 48 3.42 5.51 -6.33
CA GLU A 48 3.71 6.14 -5.03
C GLU A 48 3.53 7.67 -5.07
N LEU A 49 3.91 8.34 -6.17
CA LEU A 49 3.67 9.78 -6.33
C LEU A 49 2.18 10.12 -6.42
N THR A 50 1.39 9.25 -7.06
CA THR A 50 -0.06 9.39 -7.16
C THR A 50 -0.74 9.31 -5.78
N ASP A 51 -0.33 8.39 -4.91
CA ASP A 51 -0.86 8.29 -3.54
C ASP A 51 -0.61 9.58 -2.73
N LEU A 52 0.61 10.13 -2.86
CA LEU A 52 0.95 11.40 -2.20
C LEU A 52 0.14 12.58 -2.76
N ALA A 53 -0.08 12.60 -4.07
CA ALA A 53 -0.87 13.62 -4.74
C ALA A 53 -2.34 13.58 -4.30
N ASP A 54 -2.96 12.39 -4.27
CA ASP A 54 -4.34 12.20 -3.81
C ASP A 54 -4.53 12.71 -2.37
N GLY A 55 -3.59 12.37 -1.49
CA GLY A 55 -3.59 12.85 -0.11
C GLY A 55 -3.38 14.36 0.04
N PHE A 56 -2.74 15.02 -0.93
CA PHE A 56 -2.58 16.48 -0.95
C PHE A 56 -3.83 17.18 -1.52
N LEU A 57 -4.37 16.68 -2.63
CA LEU A 57 -5.57 17.19 -3.28
C LEU A 57 -6.81 17.07 -2.37
N ALA A 58 -7.01 15.93 -1.71
CA ALA A 58 -8.12 15.73 -0.78
C ALA A 58 -8.09 16.74 0.39
N ARG A 59 -6.90 17.04 0.93
CA ARG A 59 -6.72 18.05 2.00
C ARG A 59 -6.93 19.47 1.53
N LYS A 60 -6.56 19.79 0.28
CA LYS A 60 -6.62 21.15 -0.26
C LYS A 60 -8.01 21.54 -0.74
N PHE A 61 -8.79 20.59 -1.26
CA PHE A 61 -10.08 20.88 -1.90
C PHE A 61 -11.31 20.54 -1.05
N ASN A 62 -11.16 19.96 0.15
CA ASN A 62 -12.28 19.46 0.98
C ASN A 62 -13.26 18.52 0.23
N MET A 63 -12.85 18.02 -0.94
CA MET A 63 -13.63 17.10 -1.78
C MET A 63 -13.26 15.68 -1.39
N SER A 64 -13.77 15.23 -0.25
CA SER A 64 -13.71 13.83 0.14
C SER A 64 -15.12 13.23 0.09
N SER A 65 -15.31 12.23 -0.77
CA SER A 65 -16.49 11.36 -0.69
C SER A 65 -16.31 10.42 0.50
N GLN A 66 -17.35 10.25 1.33
CA GLN A 66 -17.30 9.30 2.46
C GLN A 66 -16.98 7.87 1.99
N LEU A 67 -17.49 7.47 0.82
CA LEU A 67 -17.18 6.19 0.20
C LEU A 67 -15.73 6.12 -0.28
N GLY A 68 -15.24 7.16 -0.95
CA GLY A 68 -13.85 7.21 -1.43
C GLY A 68 -12.83 7.15 -0.29
N ALA A 69 -13.08 7.90 0.80
CA ALA A 69 -12.22 7.90 1.98
C ALA A 69 -12.19 6.54 2.71
N ALA A 70 -13.26 5.76 2.65
CA ALA A 70 -13.31 4.41 3.20
C ALA A 70 -12.60 3.38 2.30
N LEU A 71 -12.65 3.55 0.98
CA LEU A 71 -12.02 2.65 0.00
C LEU A 71 -10.51 2.90 -0.15
N ASP A 72 -10.04 4.12 0.09
CA ASP A 72 -8.63 4.52 -0.11
C ASP A 72 -7.62 3.60 0.61
N PRO A 73 -7.78 3.28 1.91
CA PRO A 73 -6.86 2.40 2.62
C PRO A 73 -6.88 0.95 2.10
N LEU A 74 -8.02 0.50 1.56
CA LEU A 74 -8.16 -0.85 1.01
C LEU A 74 -7.41 -0.94 -0.32
N CYS A 75 -7.63 0.02 -1.22
CA CYS A 75 -6.97 0.06 -2.52
C CYS A 75 -5.46 0.27 -2.40
N ASP A 76 -4.99 1.11 -1.46
CA ASP A 76 -3.55 1.26 -1.16
C ASP A 76 -2.92 -0.08 -0.73
N SER A 77 -3.59 -0.78 0.18
CA SER A 77 -3.12 -2.09 0.66
C SER A 77 -3.09 -3.13 -0.47
N LEU A 78 -4.12 -3.14 -1.33
CA LEU A 78 -4.20 -4.03 -2.50
C LEU A 78 -3.10 -3.75 -3.52
N TYR A 79 -2.85 -2.48 -3.83
CA TYR A 79 -1.76 -2.10 -4.74
C TYR A 79 -0.42 -2.66 -4.25
N ARG A 80 -0.02 -2.37 -3.00
CA ARG A 80 1.26 -2.88 -2.48
C ARG A 80 1.28 -4.41 -2.40
N LEU A 81 0.20 -5.04 -1.97
CA LEU A 81 0.08 -6.50 -1.92
C LEU A 81 0.29 -7.13 -3.30
N THR A 82 -0.34 -6.60 -4.34
CA THR A 82 -0.19 -7.13 -5.71
C THR A 82 1.23 -6.99 -6.23
N VAL A 83 1.92 -5.89 -5.93
CA VAL A 83 3.33 -5.74 -6.33
C VAL A 83 4.26 -6.70 -5.58
N PHE A 84 4.11 -6.84 -4.25
CA PHE A 84 4.90 -7.81 -3.48
C PHE A 84 4.59 -9.26 -3.86
N LEU A 85 3.34 -9.59 -4.19
CA LEU A 85 2.98 -10.88 -4.79
C LEU A 85 3.68 -11.07 -6.14
N GLY A 86 3.82 -10.01 -6.93
CA GLY A 86 4.56 -10.04 -8.19
C GLY A 86 6.04 -10.38 -7.99
N PHE A 87 6.68 -9.83 -6.95
CA PHE A 87 8.05 -10.20 -6.59
C PHE A 87 8.17 -11.67 -6.18
N ALA A 88 7.18 -12.18 -5.44
CA ALA A 88 7.14 -13.60 -5.09
C ALA A 88 6.93 -14.50 -6.32
N ALA A 89 6.03 -14.11 -7.23
CA ALA A 89 5.78 -14.82 -8.50
C ALA A 89 7.01 -14.82 -9.42
N ALA A 90 7.78 -13.73 -9.42
CA ALA A 90 9.05 -13.63 -10.14
C ALA A 90 10.20 -14.41 -9.46
N GLY A 91 9.96 -15.01 -8.29
CA GLY A 91 10.96 -15.79 -7.53
C GLY A 91 12.00 -14.93 -6.81
N TRP A 92 11.78 -13.62 -6.66
CA TRP A 92 12.74 -12.69 -6.05
C TRP A 92 12.70 -12.73 -4.52
N ILE A 93 11.54 -13.05 -3.97
CA ILE A 93 11.31 -13.24 -2.54
C ILE A 93 10.45 -14.49 -2.32
N PRO A 94 10.56 -15.16 -1.17
CA PRO A 94 9.67 -16.26 -0.85
C PRO A 94 8.26 -15.73 -0.51
N LEU A 95 7.22 -16.48 -0.90
CA LEU A 95 5.82 -16.07 -0.74
C LEU A 95 5.42 -15.73 0.71
N TRP A 96 6.03 -16.40 1.70
CA TRP A 96 5.73 -16.14 3.11
C TRP A 96 6.03 -14.69 3.52
N MET A 97 6.97 -14.01 2.86
CA MET A 97 7.31 -12.62 3.16
C MET A 97 6.18 -11.64 2.81
N VAL A 98 5.22 -12.05 1.97
CA VAL A 98 4.08 -11.21 1.61
C VAL A 98 2.97 -11.25 2.67
N LEU A 99 2.84 -12.38 3.38
CA LEU A 99 1.75 -12.62 4.34
C LEU A 99 1.69 -11.57 5.47
N PRO A 100 2.80 -11.13 6.10
CA PRO A 100 2.75 -10.12 7.16
C PRO A 100 2.09 -8.80 6.74
N PHE A 101 2.24 -8.40 5.47
CA PHE A 101 1.59 -7.20 4.95
C PHE A 101 0.06 -7.36 4.93
N ALA A 102 -0.43 -8.48 4.36
CA ALA A 102 -1.86 -8.80 4.33
C ALA A 102 -2.46 -8.89 5.73
N PHE A 103 -1.84 -9.68 6.61
CA PHE A 103 -2.32 -9.88 7.98
C PHE A 103 -2.43 -8.56 8.74
N ARG A 104 -1.38 -7.74 8.68
CA ARG A 104 -1.37 -6.45 9.38
C ARG A 104 -2.46 -5.52 8.88
N ASP A 105 -2.64 -5.40 7.56
CA ASP A 105 -3.61 -4.47 7.00
C ASP A 105 -5.06 -4.91 7.25
N ILE A 106 -5.34 -6.23 7.30
CA ILE A 106 -6.62 -6.77 7.77
C ILE A 106 -6.87 -6.42 9.24
N ILE A 107 -5.90 -6.69 10.13
CA ILE A 107 -6.06 -6.46 11.58
C ILE A 107 -6.29 -4.98 11.87
N VAL A 108 -5.48 -4.09 11.28
CA VAL A 108 -5.61 -2.64 11.48
C VAL A 108 -6.92 -2.09 10.91
N SER A 109 -7.41 -2.63 9.79
CA SER A 109 -8.70 -2.25 9.24
C SER A 109 -9.86 -2.69 10.14
N TYR A 110 -9.82 -3.93 10.63
CA TYR A 110 -10.81 -4.42 11.58
C TYR A 110 -10.80 -3.61 12.89
N ALA A 111 -9.63 -3.32 13.45
CA ALA A 111 -9.49 -2.50 14.66
C ALA A 111 -10.09 -1.10 14.48
N ARG A 112 -9.93 -0.48 13.30
CA ARG A 112 -10.56 0.81 12.98
C ARG A 112 -12.08 0.73 12.96
N ILE A 113 -12.63 -0.29 12.31
CA ILE A 113 -14.08 -0.49 12.23
C ILE A 113 -14.66 -0.73 13.63
N ALA A 114 -14.00 -1.58 14.43
CA ALA A 114 -14.41 -1.87 15.80
C ALA A 114 -14.36 -0.61 16.70
N ALA A 115 -13.33 0.23 16.57
CA ALA A 115 -13.26 1.49 17.31
C ALA A 115 -14.38 2.46 16.90
N ALA A 116 -14.60 2.62 15.59
CA ALA A 116 -15.63 3.48 15.05
C ALA A 116 -17.04 3.06 15.54
N SER A 117 -17.32 1.76 15.64
CA SER A 117 -18.58 1.25 16.20
C SER A 117 -18.79 1.58 17.69
N ARG A 118 -17.72 1.93 18.41
CA ARG A 118 -17.74 2.33 19.83
C ARG A 118 -17.72 3.86 20.01
N GLY A 119 -17.81 4.63 18.93
CA GLY A 119 -17.73 6.09 18.97
C GLY A 119 -16.33 6.65 19.23
N VAL A 120 -15.30 5.79 19.25
CA VAL A 120 -13.90 6.19 19.43
C VAL A 120 -13.25 6.27 18.06
N SER A 121 -12.82 7.47 17.64
CA SER A 121 -12.03 7.61 16.42
C SER A 121 -10.55 7.34 16.72
N VAL A 122 -10.04 6.21 16.22
CA VAL A 122 -8.59 5.94 16.30
C VAL A 122 -7.92 6.77 15.22
N GLY A 123 -7.37 7.92 15.62
CA GLY A 123 -6.64 8.82 14.74
C GLY A 123 -5.48 8.13 14.02
N ALA A 124 -5.10 8.68 12.86
CA ALA A 124 -4.00 8.16 12.05
C ALA A 124 -2.67 8.21 12.83
N ARG A 125 -2.14 7.03 13.19
CA ARG A 125 -0.85 6.92 13.89
C ARG A 125 0.33 7.16 12.96
N TRP A 126 1.38 7.76 13.50
CA TRP A 126 2.61 8.05 12.77
C TRP A 126 3.30 6.79 12.23
N SER A 127 3.23 5.69 12.98
CA SER A 127 3.72 4.37 12.57
C SER A 127 3.05 3.83 11.30
N GLY A 128 1.80 4.22 11.03
CA GLY A 128 1.07 3.89 9.81
C GLY A 128 1.62 4.60 8.59
N LYS A 129 2.13 5.83 8.74
CA LYS A 129 2.78 6.59 7.66
C LYS A 129 4.19 6.11 7.41
N ALA A 130 4.96 5.86 8.48
CA ALA A 130 6.31 5.33 8.38
C ALA A 130 6.34 4.00 7.64
N LYS A 131 5.40 3.08 7.91
CA LYS A 131 5.34 1.79 7.19
C LYS A 131 5.09 1.98 5.68
N ALA A 132 4.25 2.92 5.28
CA ALA A 132 3.92 3.17 3.88
C ALA A 132 5.15 3.66 3.12
N VAL A 133 5.88 4.63 3.69
CA VAL A 133 7.14 5.13 3.12
C VAL A 133 8.17 4.01 2.99
N VAL A 134 8.35 3.19 4.04
CA VAL A 134 9.33 2.09 4.01
C VAL A 134 8.96 1.04 2.96
N GLN A 135 7.68 0.68 2.85
CA GLN A 135 7.21 -0.27 1.83
C GLN A 135 7.40 0.27 0.40
N GLY A 136 7.02 1.53 0.15
CA GLY A 136 7.18 2.15 -1.16
C GLY A 136 8.66 2.30 -1.56
N VAL A 137 9.52 2.72 -0.62
CA VAL A 137 10.98 2.79 -0.86
C VAL A 137 11.56 1.40 -1.11
N ALA A 138 11.17 0.39 -0.33
CA ALA A 138 11.64 -0.98 -0.55
C ALA A 138 11.20 -1.51 -1.92
N GLN A 139 9.95 -1.29 -2.32
CA GLN A 139 9.43 -1.66 -3.63
C GLN A 139 10.25 -1.04 -4.78
N ILE A 140 10.48 0.28 -4.72
CA ILE A 140 11.24 0.99 -5.75
C ILE A 140 12.70 0.51 -5.76
N ALA A 141 13.32 0.35 -4.59
CA ALA A 141 14.70 -0.10 -4.48
C ALA A 141 14.90 -1.51 -5.06
N VAL A 142 13.98 -2.44 -4.79
CA VAL A 142 13.97 -3.79 -5.36
C VAL A 142 13.94 -3.73 -6.89
N LEU A 143 13.03 -2.93 -7.45
CA LEU A 143 12.90 -2.79 -8.90
C LEU A 143 14.12 -2.14 -9.56
N VAL A 144 14.72 -1.14 -8.91
CA VAL A 144 15.93 -0.49 -9.40
C VAL A 144 17.12 -1.47 -9.37
N LEU A 145 17.32 -2.19 -8.27
CA LEU A 145 18.37 -3.21 -8.19
C LEU A 145 18.18 -4.30 -9.23
N PHE A 146 16.94 -4.71 -9.51
CA PHE A 146 16.62 -5.62 -10.59
C PHE A 146 17.01 -5.04 -11.96
N ALA A 147 16.66 -3.78 -12.25
CA ALA A 147 16.99 -3.12 -13.51
C ALA A 147 18.50 -3.01 -13.77
N PHE A 148 19.31 -2.92 -12.70
CA PHE A 148 20.77 -2.95 -12.78
C PHE A 148 21.37 -4.37 -12.75
N GLY A 149 20.57 -5.42 -12.59
CA GLY A 149 21.06 -6.80 -12.47
C GLY A 149 21.73 -7.12 -11.12
N LEU A 150 21.51 -6.29 -10.11
CA LEU A 150 22.15 -6.38 -8.78
C LEU A 150 21.21 -6.95 -7.70
N LEU A 151 20.07 -7.53 -8.08
CA LEU A 151 19.00 -7.88 -7.15
C LEU A 151 19.42 -8.87 -6.06
N GLY A 152 20.00 -10.01 -6.45
CA GLY A 152 20.53 -11.04 -5.56
C GLY A 152 19.68 -11.27 -4.29
N SER A 153 20.35 -11.39 -3.15
CA SER A 153 19.71 -11.49 -1.83
C SER A 153 19.15 -10.16 -1.31
N TRP A 154 19.48 -9.02 -1.95
CA TRP A 154 19.03 -7.70 -1.50
C TRP A 154 17.52 -7.56 -1.52
N ALA A 155 16.83 -8.26 -2.43
CA ALA A 155 15.36 -8.31 -2.45
C ALA A 155 14.79 -8.74 -1.09
N SER A 156 15.28 -9.87 -0.56
CA SER A 156 14.81 -10.42 0.71
C SER A 156 15.16 -9.54 1.90
N TRP A 157 16.32 -8.88 1.89
CA TRP A 157 16.72 -7.94 2.96
C TRP A 157 15.86 -6.69 2.98
N LEU A 158 15.62 -6.07 1.82
CA LEU A 158 14.80 -4.87 1.69
C LEU A 158 13.34 -5.15 2.09
N VAL A 159 12.77 -6.25 1.59
CA VAL A 159 11.42 -6.67 1.96
C VAL A 159 11.35 -7.07 3.43
N GLY A 160 12.38 -7.75 3.96
CA GLY A 160 12.50 -8.07 5.38
C GLY A 160 12.47 -6.83 6.28
N ALA A 161 13.19 -5.77 5.92
CA ALA A 161 13.14 -4.50 6.65
C ALA A 161 11.74 -3.86 6.62
N ALA A 162 11.05 -3.94 5.47
CA ALA A 162 9.67 -3.48 5.35
C ALA A 162 8.69 -4.30 6.21
N ILE A 163 8.90 -5.62 6.33
CA ILE A 163 8.12 -6.48 7.23
C ILE A 163 8.32 -6.06 8.68
N ILE A 164 9.57 -5.85 9.12
CA ILE A 164 9.86 -5.43 10.50
C ILE A 164 9.11 -4.14 10.84
N MET A 165 9.18 -3.13 9.97
CA MET A 165 8.44 -1.88 10.16
C MET A 165 6.93 -2.07 10.15
N THR A 166 6.43 -3.00 9.35
CA THR A 166 5.01 -3.36 9.31
C THR A 166 4.55 -3.98 10.63
N LEU A 167 5.36 -4.86 11.22
CA LEU A 167 5.08 -5.49 12.51
C LEU A 167 5.16 -4.49 13.67
N ILE A 168 6.14 -3.59 13.67
CA ILE A 168 6.21 -2.49 14.66
C ILE A 168 4.96 -1.63 14.58
N SER A 169 4.53 -1.31 13.36
CA SER A 169 3.29 -0.55 13.13
C SER A 169 2.04 -1.28 13.63
N LEU A 170 1.99 -2.62 13.50
CA LEU A 170 0.91 -3.43 14.05
C LEU A 170 0.86 -3.34 15.58
N VAL A 171 2.00 -3.52 16.24
CA VAL A 171 2.10 -3.47 17.71
C VAL A 171 1.69 -2.09 18.24
N ASP A 172 2.18 -1.01 17.63
CA ASP A 172 1.77 0.35 18.02
C ASP A 172 0.26 0.58 17.85
N TYR A 173 -0.34 0.02 16.79
CA TYR A 173 -1.78 0.13 16.57
C TYR A 173 -2.59 -0.62 17.63
N VAL A 174 -2.19 -1.86 17.95
CA VAL A 174 -2.85 -2.70 18.95
C VAL A 174 -2.71 -2.09 20.35
N ASN A 175 -1.52 -1.64 20.74
CA ASN A 175 -1.30 -0.97 22.01
C ASN A 175 -2.13 0.31 22.11
N GLY A 176 -2.19 1.07 21.01
CA GLY A 176 -3.02 2.24 20.92
C GLY A 176 -4.50 2.00 21.17
N PHE A 177 -5.03 0.93 20.59
CA PHE A 177 -6.40 0.49 20.80
C PHE A 177 -6.62 0.06 22.26
N ALA A 178 -5.71 -0.74 22.82
CA ALA A 178 -5.81 -1.19 24.22
C ALA A 178 -5.83 -0.04 25.23
N THR A 179 -5.08 1.04 24.99
CA THR A 179 -5.07 2.23 25.86
C THR A 179 -6.26 3.18 25.67
N SER A 180 -7.05 3.01 24.61
CA SER A 180 -8.21 3.85 24.29
C SER A 180 -9.55 3.16 24.54
N THR A 181 -9.53 1.97 25.14
CA THR A 181 -10.69 1.25 25.67
C THR A 181 -10.74 1.41 27.19
#